data_AF-A0A1S6KZM4-F1
#
_entry.id   AF-A0A1S6KZM4-F1
#
_cell.length_a   1.000
_cell.length_b   1.000
_cell.length_c   1.000
_cell.angle_alpha   90.00
_cell.angle_beta   90.00
_cell.angle_gamma   90.00
#
_symmetry.space_group_name_H-M   'P 1'
#
loop_
_entity.id
_entity.type
_entity.pdbx_description
1 polymer ?
#
loop_
_entity_poly.entity_id
_entity_poly.type
_entity_poly.pdbx_seq_one_letter_code
_entity_poly.pdbx_strand_id
1 'polypeptide(L)'
;DMQEDKEPMFDAADTLEKCVHLIGSIIYTLTIDPASMKDALSEDMLATDMADYLVRKGVPFRETHHVVGQAVLKSEESDVSLCKLP
;
A
#
# COMPACT_ATOMS: atom_id res chain seq x y z
N ASP A 1 18.69 40.88 2.92
CA ASP A 1 18.05 41.76 3.92
C ASP A 1 17.17 40.86 4.78
N MET A 2 17.12 41.07 6.10
CA MET A 2 16.26 40.28 7.01
C MET A 2 14.85 40.88 7.14
N GLN A 3 14.52 41.94 6.41
CA GLN A 3 13.19 42.56 6.48
C GLN A 3 12.08 41.73 5.83
N GLU A 4 12.41 40.85 4.87
CA GLU A 4 11.42 40.06 4.10
C GLU A 4 11.14 38.66 4.68
N ASP A 5 11.67 38.32 5.86
CA ASP A 5 11.58 36.97 6.43
C ASP A 5 10.20 36.63 7.03
N LYS A 6 9.50 37.64 7.55
CA LYS A 6 8.25 37.47 8.31
C LYS A 6 7.03 37.22 7.44
N GLU A 7 6.86 37.99 6.37
CA GLU A 7 5.69 37.87 5.49
C GLU A 7 5.51 36.45 4.92
N PRO A 8 6.52 35.80 4.31
CA PRO A 8 6.37 34.43 3.83
C PRO A 8 6.22 33.42 4.96
N MET A 9 6.79 33.68 6.14
CA MET A 9 6.63 32.81 7.30
C MET A 9 5.20 32.84 7.85
N PHE A 10 4.59 34.02 7.98
CA PHE A 10 3.21 34.16 8.41
C PHE A 10 2.23 33.63 7.36
N ASP A 11 2.45 33.87 6.07
CA ASP A 11 1.62 33.31 5.00
C ASP A 11 1.64 31.77 5.00
N ALA A 12 2.81 31.17 5.21
CA ALA A 12 2.95 29.73 5.35
C ALA A 12 2.22 29.20 6.60
N ALA A 13 2.32 29.90 7.73
CA ALA A 13 1.63 29.51 8.97
C ALA A 13 0.10 29.56 8.80
N ASP A 14 -0.42 30.65 8.26
CA ASP A 14 -1.85 30.83 7.99
C ASP A 14 -2.39 29.78 7.01
N THR A 15 -1.60 29.47 5.97
CA THR A 15 -1.96 28.45 4.99
C THR A 15 -1.99 27.07 5.64
N LEU A 16 -0.99 26.73 6.44
CA LEU A 16 -0.92 25.44 7.11
C LEU A 16 -2.08 25.25 8.08
N GLU A 17 -2.42 26.27 8.87
CA GLU A 17 -3.54 26.23 9.81
C GLU A 17 -4.85 25.92 9.08
N LYS A 18 -5.12 26.62 7.97
CA LYS A 18 -6.32 26.40 7.16
C LYS A 18 -6.37 25.00 6.56
N CYS A 19 -5.24 24.54 6.00
CA CYS A 19 -5.13 23.22 5.39
C CYS A 19 -5.39 22.10 6.39
N VAL A 20 -4.81 22.18 7.59
CA VAL A 20 -4.98 21.15 8.64
C VAL A 20 -6.44 21.07 9.09
N HIS A 21 -7.09 22.21 9.33
CA HIS A 21 -8.52 22.24 9.70
C HIS A 21 -9.41 21.66 8.60
N LEU A 22 -9.13 22.00 7.34
CA LEU A 22 -9.89 21.51 6.20
C LEU A 22 -9.72 20.00 6.03
N ILE A 23 -8.49 19.49 6.07
CA ILE A 23 -8.20 18.05 5.94
C ILE A 23 -8.91 17.27 7.05
N GLY A 24 -8.90 17.76 8.29
CA GLY A 24 -9.64 17.12 9.38
C GLY A 24 -11.13 16.98 9.07
N SER A 25 -11.74 18.03 8.51
CA SER A 25 -13.15 18.03 8.12
C SER A 25 -13.44 17.08 6.95
N ILE A 26 -12.54 17.02 5.97
CA ILE A 26 -12.64 16.10 4.83
C ILE A 26 -12.57 14.66 5.33
N ILE A 27 -11.60 14.30 6.16
CA ILE A 27 -11.46 12.94 6.70
C ILE A 27 -12.67 12.56 7.57
N TYR A 28 -13.19 13.49 8.37
CA TYR A 28 -14.37 13.25 9.22
C TYR A 28 -15.64 12.97 8.41
N THR A 29 -15.78 13.58 7.22
CA THR A 29 -16.99 13.47 6.38
C THR A 29 -16.83 12.54 5.17
N LEU A 30 -15.60 12.08 4.91
CA LEU A 30 -15.29 11.08 3.90
C LEU A 30 -16.16 9.83 4.10
N THR A 31 -16.76 9.37 3.01
CA THR A 31 -17.39 8.06 2.94
C THR A 31 -16.52 7.15 2.09
N ILE A 32 -16.25 5.96 2.60
CA ILE A 32 -15.54 4.91 1.85
C ILE A 32 -16.56 4.00 1.16
N ASP A 33 -16.14 3.35 0.08
CA ASP A 33 -16.86 2.24 -0.54
C ASP A 33 -16.15 0.92 -0.20
N PRO A 34 -16.60 0.18 0.83
CA PRO A 34 -15.97 -1.07 1.22
C PRO A 34 -16.03 -2.16 0.14
N ALA A 35 -17.05 -2.13 -0.73
CA ALA A 35 -17.19 -3.11 -1.79
C ALA A 35 -16.12 -2.88 -2.85
N SER A 36 -16.00 -1.63 -3.34
CA SER A 36 -14.93 -1.27 -4.30
C SER A 36 -13.53 -1.52 -3.72
N MET A 37 -13.31 -1.18 -2.44
CA MET A 37 -12.01 -1.44 -1.79
C MET A 37 -11.68 -2.93 -1.73
N LYS A 38 -12.68 -3.79 -1.49
CA LYS A 38 -12.49 -5.24 -1.44
C LYS A 38 -12.28 -5.82 -2.83
N ASP A 39 -13.06 -5.37 -3.81
CA ASP A 39 -12.99 -5.84 -5.20
C ASP A 39 -11.69 -5.43 -5.90
N ALA A 40 -11.00 -4.40 -5.38
CA ALA A 40 -9.67 -4.01 -5.84
C ALA A 40 -8.54 -4.96 -5.39
N LEU A 41 -8.80 -5.87 -4.44
CA LEU A 41 -7.83 -6.86 -3.99
C LEU A 41 -7.79 -8.04 -4.98
N SER A 42 -6.59 -8.54 -5.29
CA SER A 42 -6.39 -9.77 -6.06
C SER A 42 -5.57 -10.80 -5.28
N GLU A 43 -5.82 -12.08 -5.55
CA GLU A 43 -5.09 -13.20 -4.91
C GLU A 43 -3.58 -13.13 -5.20
N ASP A 44 -3.16 -12.56 -6.33
CA ASP A 44 -1.75 -12.42 -6.70
C ASP A 44 -0.97 -11.49 -5.76
N MET A 45 -1.67 -10.57 -5.08
CA MET A 45 -1.08 -9.71 -4.04
C MET A 45 -0.56 -10.52 -2.84
N LEU A 46 -1.03 -11.77 -2.66
CA LEU A 46 -0.59 -12.66 -1.58
C LEU A 46 0.75 -13.35 -1.85
N ALA A 47 1.35 -13.19 -3.04
CA ALA A 47 2.65 -13.78 -3.35
C ALA A 47 3.73 -13.36 -2.32
N THR A 48 3.76 -12.09 -1.93
CA THR A 48 4.69 -11.61 -0.90
C THR A 48 4.43 -12.24 0.46
N ASP A 49 3.16 -12.39 0.85
CA ASP A 49 2.79 -13.06 2.09
C ASP A 49 3.22 -14.54 2.10
N MET A 50 3.15 -15.23 0.94
CA MET A 50 3.67 -16.59 0.80
C MET A 50 5.20 -16.63 0.98
N ALA A 51 5.93 -15.65 0.45
CA ALA A 51 7.38 -15.58 0.63
C ALA A 51 7.75 -15.35 2.10
N ASP A 52 7.05 -14.43 2.76
CA ASP A 52 7.22 -14.12 4.18
C ASP A 52 6.87 -15.32 5.06
N TYR A 53 5.82 -16.06 4.72
CA TYR A 53 5.44 -17.30 5.41
C TYR A 53 6.59 -18.32 5.38
N LEU A 54 7.21 -18.54 4.22
CA LEU A 54 8.33 -19.47 4.09
C LEU A 54 9.58 -18.99 4.82
N VAL A 55 9.84 -17.67 4.85
CA VAL A 55 10.94 -17.09 5.63
C VAL A 55 10.72 -17.36 7.13
N ARG A 56 9.49 -17.18 7.62
CA ARG A 56 9.14 -17.50 9.01
C ARG A 56 9.27 -18.99 9.34
N LYS A 57 9.25 -19.86 8.32
CA LYS A 57 9.51 -21.30 8.46
C LYS A 57 11.00 -21.67 8.34
N GLY A 58 11.88 -20.69 8.18
CA GLY A 58 13.34 -20.88 8.18
C GLY A 58 13.96 -20.99 6.78
N VAL A 59 13.20 -20.79 5.71
CA VAL A 59 13.73 -20.79 4.34
C VAL A 59 14.40 -19.43 4.06
N PRO A 60 15.63 -19.37 3.55
CA PRO A 60 16.28 -18.11 3.21
C PRO A 60 15.46 -17.29 2.20
N PHE A 61 15.40 -15.98 2.37
CA PHE A 61 14.60 -15.09 1.52
C PHE A 61 14.85 -15.26 0.01
N ARG A 62 16.11 -15.46 -0.41
CA ARG A 62 16.44 -15.69 -1.82
C ARG A 62 15.75 -16.94 -2.38
N GLU A 63 15.64 -17.98 -1.57
CA GLU A 63 15.00 -19.24 -1.95
C GLU A 63 13.47 -19.10 -1.95
N THR A 64 12.89 -18.42 -0.96
CA THR A 64 11.43 -18.19 -0.92
C THR A 64 10.96 -17.37 -2.10
N HIS A 65 11.68 -16.30 -2.47
CA HIS A 65 11.36 -15.48 -3.64
C HIS A 65 11.43 -16.31 -4.94
N HIS A 66 12.36 -17.26 -5.04
CA HIS A 66 12.43 -18.15 -6.20
C HIS A 66 11.24 -19.12 -6.26
N VAL A 67 10.93 -19.76 -5.14
CA VAL A 67 9.81 -20.72 -5.01
C VAL A 67 8.47 -20.04 -5.30
N VAL A 68 8.22 -18.88 -4.70
CA VAL A 68 6.99 -18.11 -4.93
C VAL A 68 6.93 -17.60 -6.37
N GLY A 69 8.04 -17.13 -6.94
CA GLY A 69 8.08 -16.73 -8.35
C GLY A 69 7.69 -17.86 -9.30
N GLN A 70 8.11 -19.10 -9.01
CA GLN A 70 7.66 -20.27 -9.76
C GLN A 70 6.18 -20.59 -9.55
N ALA A 71 5.66 -20.41 -8.33
CA ALA A 71 4.23 -20.57 -8.07
C ALA A 71 3.40 -19.56 -8.87
N VAL A 72 3.78 -18.27 -8.86
CA VAL A 72 3.12 -17.23 -9.65
C VAL A 72 3.14 -17.54 -11.15
N LEU A 73 4.30 -17.92 -11.68
CA LEU A 73 4.42 -18.34 -13.09
C LEU A 73 3.48 -19.50 -13.41
N LYS A 74 3.41 -20.50 -12.53
CA LYS A 74 2.54 -21.67 -12.72
C LYS A 74 1.05 -21.30 -12.68
N SER A 75 0.63 -20.36 -11.83
CA SER A 75 -0.75 -19.86 -11.82
C SER A 75 -1.11 -19.17 -13.13
N GLU A 76 -0.20 -18.35 -13.67
CA GLU A 76 -0.39 -17.67 -14.95
C GLU A 76 -0.47 -18.67 -16.11
N GLU A 77 0.45 -19.63 -16.19
CA GLU A 77 0.47 -20.66 -17.23
C GLU A 77 -0.77 -21.56 -17.21
N SER A 78 -1.33 -21.78 -16.03
CA SER A 78 -2.47 -22.67 -15.82
C SER A 78 -3.82 -21.95 -15.82
N ASP A 79 -3.83 -20.62 -15.94
CA ASP A 79 -5.02 -19.76 -15.83
C ASP A 79 -5.85 -20.05 -14.56
N VAL A 80 -5.15 -20.24 -13.43
CA VAL A 80 -5.77 -20.51 -12.12
C VAL A 80 -5.25 -19.56 -11.06
N SER A 81 -6.10 -19.28 -10.07
CA SER A 81 -5.77 -18.53 -8.87
C SER A 81 -4.45 -19.01 -8.22
N LEU A 82 -3.55 -18.14 -7.75
CA LEU A 82 -2.38 -18.50 -6.96
C LEU A 82 -2.80 -19.33 -5.73
N CYS A 83 -3.92 -18.98 -5.09
CA CYS A 83 -4.44 -19.73 -3.94
C CYS A 83 -5.11 -21.06 -4.32
N LYS A 84 -5.29 -21.34 -5.61
CA LYS A 84 -5.92 -22.56 -6.16
C LYS A 84 -4.92 -23.49 -6.82
N LEU A 85 -3.63 -23.18 -6.77
CA LEU A 85 -2.59 -24.11 -7.19
C LEU A 85 -2.61 -25.36 -6.29
N PRO A 86 -2.45 -26.56 -6.89
CA PRO A 86 -2.41 -27.83 -6.16
C PRO A 86 -1.16 -28.01 -5.32
#